data_AF-A0A7Y4WMX1-F1
#
_entry.id   AF-A0A7Y4WMX1-F1
#
_cell.length_a   1.000
_cell.length_b   1.000
_cell.length_c   1.000
_cell.angle_alpha   90.00
_cell.angle_beta   90.00
_cell.angle_gamma   90.00
#
_symmetry.space_group_name_H-M   'P 1'
#
loop_
_entity.id
_entity.type
_entity.pdbx_description
1 polymer ?
#
loop_
_entity_poly.entity_id
_entity_poly.type
_entity_poly.pdbx_seq_one_letter_code
_entity_poly.pdbx_strand_id
1 'polypeptide(L)'
;MRKFLSFFLVVSLFSCNNDETYTVDPAFTEFIVTFNKEAQLRSLDYSEQLQELNIKFSLLNDNAVGQCQKSKDSHTILIDQTYWNSLSILDKELILFHELGHCILNREHIDSSNNRICNSIMRSSNTVCRMNYNSTSRKNYLDELFSY
;
A
#
# COMPACT_ATOMS: atom_id res chain seq x y z
N MET A 1 34.76 -29.08 -55.55
CA MET A 1 33.33 -29.10 -55.16
C MET A 1 33.21 -29.10 -53.64
N ARG A 2 32.11 -28.52 -53.14
CA ARG A 2 31.70 -28.30 -51.73
C ARG A 2 32.16 -26.99 -51.07
N LYS A 3 31.37 -25.95 -51.34
CA LYS A 3 31.22 -24.76 -50.49
C LYS A 3 30.42 -25.18 -49.25
N PHE A 4 30.96 -25.01 -48.05
CA PHE A 4 30.17 -25.05 -46.82
C PHE A 4 29.74 -23.62 -46.49
N LEU A 5 28.48 -23.31 -46.82
CA LEU A 5 27.85 -22.05 -46.45
C LEU A 5 27.34 -22.22 -45.01
N SER A 6 28.08 -21.71 -44.03
CA SER A 6 27.63 -21.68 -42.63
C SER A 6 26.70 -20.49 -42.45
N PHE A 7 25.41 -20.78 -42.24
CA PHE A 7 24.36 -19.78 -42.05
C PHE A 7 24.33 -19.38 -40.57
N PHE A 8 24.93 -18.24 -40.24
CA PHE A 8 24.86 -17.64 -38.91
C PHE A 8 23.46 -17.02 -38.74
N LEU A 9 22.56 -17.74 -38.08
CA LEU A 9 21.23 -17.25 -37.71
C LEU A 9 21.39 -16.28 -36.53
N VAL A 10 21.45 -14.98 -36.81
CA VAL A 10 21.38 -13.92 -35.79
C VAL A 10 19.92 -13.83 -35.34
N VAL A 11 19.60 -14.45 -34.21
CA VAL A 11 18.32 -14.29 -33.53
C VAL A 11 18.42 -13.02 -32.67
N SER A 12 17.96 -11.91 -33.22
CA SER A 12 17.80 -10.67 -32.46
C SER A 12 16.62 -10.83 -31.50
N LEU A 13 16.92 -11.09 -30.23
CA LEU A 13 15.95 -10.99 -29.14
C LEU A 13 15.69 -9.50 -28.89
N PHE A 14 14.61 -8.97 -29.45
CA PHE A 14 14.04 -7.70 -28.99
C PHE A 14 13.36 -7.97 -27.65
N SER A 15 14.06 -7.69 -26.54
CA SER A 15 13.44 -7.53 -25.24
C SER A 15 12.80 -6.14 -25.20
N CYS A 16 11.47 -6.07 -25.36
CA CYS A 16 10.72 -4.89 -24.95
C CYS A 16 10.64 -4.93 -23.42
N ASN A 17 11.47 -4.15 -22.74
CA ASN A 17 11.23 -3.80 -21.35
C ASN A 17 10.21 -2.66 -21.35
N ASN A 18 8.98 -2.95 -20.92
CA ASN A 18 8.07 -1.90 -20.49
C ASN A 18 8.53 -1.47 -19.11
N ASP A 19 9.39 -0.45 -19.03
CA ASP A 19 9.77 0.14 -17.75
C ASP A 19 8.52 0.85 -17.19
N GLU A 20 7.70 0.13 -16.42
CA GLU A 20 6.63 0.75 -15.64
C GLU A 20 7.28 1.68 -14.61
N THR A 21 6.93 2.96 -14.67
CA THR A 21 7.45 3.96 -13.74
C THR A 21 6.50 4.06 -12.55
N TYR A 22 6.89 3.46 -11.43
CA TYR A 22 6.16 3.61 -10.16
C TYR A 22 6.38 5.01 -9.61
N THR A 23 5.29 5.68 -9.26
CA THR A 23 5.28 7.08 -8.80
C THR A 23 4.63 7.20 -7.44
N VAL A 24 5.41 7.71 -6.48
CA VAL A 24 4.95 8.01 -5.12
C VAL A 24 5.05 9.51 -4.90
N ASP A 25 3.94 10.15 -4.56
CA ASP A 25 3.95 11.55 -4.13
C ASP A 25 4.81 11.69 -2.85
N PRO A 26 5.74 12.66 -2.78
CA PRO A 26 6.64 12.84 -1.64
C PRO A 26 5.94 12.96 -0.28
N ALA A 27 4.67 13.39 -0.25
CA ALA A 27 3.88 13.47 0.98
C ALA A 27 3.69 12.11 1.68
N PHE A 28 3.85 11.00 0.97
CA PHE A 28 3.64 9.65 1.49
C PHE A 28 4.94 8.92 1.88
N THR A 29 6.11 9.41 1.45
CA THR A 29 7.38 8.69 1.58
C THR A 29 7.72 8.31 3.02
N GLU A 30 7.57 9.25 3.97
CA GLU A 30 7.87 8.99 5.39
C GLU A 30 6.98 7.87 5.96
N PHE A 31 5.71 7.84 5.57
CA PHE A 31 4.75 6.85 6.05
C PHE A 31 5.02 5.46 5.44
N ILE A 32 5.40 5.37 4.18
CA ILE A 32 5.81 4.11 3.54
C ILE A 32 7.05 3.52 4.22
N VAL A 33 8.05 4.36 4.46
CA VAL A 33 9.27 3.96 5.19
C VAL A 33 8.92 3.50 6.60
N THR A 34 8.03 4.22 7.29
CA THR A 34 7.56 3.86 8.63
C THR A 34 6.78 2.55 8.63
N PHE A 35 5.93 2.31 7.63
CA PHE A 35 5.19 1.05 7.47
C PHE A 35 6.14 -0.15 7.38
N ASN A 36 7.15 -0.08 6.50
CA ASN A 36 8.11 -1.16 6.35
C ASN A 36 8.97 -1.34 7.62
N LYS A 37 9.37 -0.25 8.26
CA LYS A 37 10.10 -0.30 9.53
C LYS A 37 9.29 -0.99 10.63
N GLU A 38 8.00 -0.69 10.73
CA GLU A 38 7.10 -1.35 11.69
C GLU A 38 6.88 -2.83 11.36
N ALA A 39 6.81 -3.19 10.08
CA ALA A 39 6.80 -4.59 9.64
C ALA A 39 8.09 -5.32 10.05
N GLN A 40 9.25 -4.68 9.86
CA GLN A 40 10.56 -5.24 10.22
C GLN A 40 10.71 -5.48 11.72
N LEU A 41 10.11 -4.66 12.58
CA LEU A 41 10.04 -4.91 14.02
C LEU A 41 9.31 -6.22 14.37
N ARG A 42 8.53 -6.76 13.43
CA ARG A 42 7.77 -8.02 13.52
C ARG A 42 8.35 -9.11 12.61
N SER A 43 9.59 -8.95 12.17
CA SER A 43 10.30 -9.89 11.28
C SER A 43 9.64 -10.08 9.90
N LEU A 44 8.93 -9.07 9.42
CA LEU A 44 8.37 -9.00 8.07
C LEU A 44 9.15 -7.97 7.24
N ASP A 45 9.21 -8.16 5.93
CA ASP A 45 9.84 -7.20 5.02
C ASP A 45 9.00 -7.07 3.74
N TYR A 46 8.57 -5.84 3.45
CA TYR A 46 7.77 -5.49 2.28
C TYR A 46 8.52 -4.55 1.33
N SER A 47 9.85 -4.45 1.46
CA SER A 47 10.68 -3.52 0.67
C SER A 47 10.51 -3.72 -0.84
N GLU A 48 10.27 -4.94 -1.32
CA GLU A 48 10.08 -5.23 -2.74
C GLU A 48 8.68 -4.79 -3.22
N GLN A 49 7.63 -5.20 -2.52
CA GLN A 49 6.24 -4.87 -2.85
C GLN A 49 5.98 -3.36 -2.80
N LEU A 50 6.69 -2.64 -1.92
CA LEU A 50 6.60 -1.18 -1.81
C LEU A 50 7.29 -0.44 -2.97
N GLN A 51 8.23 -1.06 -3.68
CA GLN A 51 8.85 -0.48 -4.88
C GLN A 51 7.92 -0.50 -6.09
N GLU A 52 6.96 -1.43 -6.10
CA GLU A 52 5.98 -1.63 -7.17
C GLU A 52 4.66 -0.86 -6.94
N LEU A 53 4.67 0.07 -5.97
CA LEU A 53 3.48 0.78 -5.54
C LEU A 53 3.42 2.18 -6.17
N ASN A 54 2.27 2.51 -6.76
CA ASN A 54 1.94 3.89 -7.08
C ASN A 54 1.13 4.50 -5.94
N ILE A 55 1.51 5.66 -5.42
CA ILE A 55 0.69 6.41 -4.46
C ILE A 55 0.57 7.85 -4.90
N LYS A 56 -0.65 8.33 -5.08
CA LYS A 56 -0.92 9.70 -5.53
C LYS A 56 -2.19 10.27 -4.92
N PHE A 57 -2.25 11.59 -4.89
CA PHE A 57 -3.51 12.27 -4.65
C PHE A 57 -4.47 12.10 -5.83
N SER A 58 -5.75 11.95 -5.53
CA SER A 58 -6.83 11.93 -6.51
C SER A 58 -8.11 12.49 -5.90
N LEU A 59 -9.00 12.99 -6.75
CA LEU A 59 -10.39 13.17 -6.37
C LEU A 59 -11.03 11.79 -6.28
N LEU A 60 -11.64 11.50 -5.13
CA LEU A 60 -12.36 10.25 -4.89
C LEU A 60 -13.87 10.53 -4.91
N ASN A 61 -14.62 9.61 -5.53
CA ASN A 61 -16.08 9.63 -5.49
C ASN A 61 -16.57 8.84 -4.26
N ASP A 62 -17.87 8.86 -4.00
CA ASP A 62 -18.54 7.94 -3.05
C ASP A 62 -18.13 8.05 -1.57
N ASN A 63 -17.72 9.25 -1.12
CA ASN A 63 -17.28 9.55 0.26
C ASN A 63 -16.06 8.75 0.73
N ALA A 64 -15.33 8.09 -0.17
CA ALA A 64 -14.05 7.47 0.15
C ALA A 64 -12.97 8.55 0.34
N VAL A 65 -12.09 8.34 1.31
CA VAL A 65 -10.95 9.24 1.59
C VAL A 65 -9.60 8.62 1.21
N GLY A 66 -9.60 7.32 0.95
CA GLY A 66 -8.52 6.52 0.43
C GLY A 66 -9.09 5.34 -0.36
N GLN A 67 -8.31 4.82 -1.31
CA GLN A 67 -8.65 3.60 -2.03
C GLN A 67 -7.39 2.90 -2.55
N CYS A 68 -7.27 1.62 -2.26
CA CYS A 68 -6.38 0.69 -2.94
C CYS A 68 -7.04 0.14 -4.22
N GLN A 69 -6.39 0.34 -5.36
CA GLN A 69 -6.74 -0.24 -6.65
C GLN A 69 -5.72 -1.32 -6.99
N LYS A 70 -6.17 -2.57 -6.97
CA LYS A 70 -5.34 -3.71 -7.35
C LYS A 70 -5.53 -4.02 -8.83
N SER A 71 -4.44 -4.03 -9.57
CA SER A 71 -4.38 -4.61 -10.91
C SER A 71 -3.43 -5.81 -10.91
N LYS A 72 -3.36 -6.53 -12.03
CA LYS A 72 -2.47 -7.68 -12.17
C LYS A 72 -0.99 -7.28 -12.10
N ASP A 73 -0.67 -6.08 -12.57
CA ASP A 73 0.71 -5.64 -12.84
C ASP A 73 1.15 -4.48 -11.92
N SER A 74 0.22 -3.79 -11.26
CA SER A 74 0.54 -2.75 -10.27
C SER A 74 -0.56 -2.52 -9.23
N HIS A 75 -0.13 -2.11 -8.04
CA HIS A 75 -1.00 -1.62 -6.97
C HIS A 75 -0.96 -0.09 -6.95
N THR A 76 -2.12 0.56 -6.99
CA THR A 76 -2.24 2.02 -6.90
C THR A 76 -3.05 2.40 -5.67
N ILE A 77 -2.48 3.22 -4.79
CA ILE A 77 -3.20 3.86 -3.68
C ILE A 77 -3.54 5.29 -4.09
N LEU A 78 -4.82 5.62 -3.98
CA LEU A 78 -5.36 6.96 -4.21
C LEU A 78 -5.81 7.54 -2.87
N ILE A 79 -5.41 8.77 -2.57
CA ILE A 79 -5.80 9.49 -1.34
C ILE A 79 -6.47 10.82 -1.72
N ASP A 80 -7.55 11.19 -1.03
CA ASP A 80 -8.14 12.52 -1.20
C ASP A 80 -7.24 13.59 -0.57
N GLN A 81 -6.80 14.55 -1.37
CA GLN A 81 -5.85 15.57 -0.92
C GLN A 81 -6.45 16.55 0.09
N THR A 82 -7.73 16.90 -0.06
CA THR A 82 -8.39 17.85 0.83
C THR A 82 -8.53 17.25 2.22
N TYR A 83 -8.95 16.00 2.28
CA TYR A 83 -9.04 15.23 3.51
C TYR A 83 -7.65 15.05 4.13
N TRP A 84 -6.67 14.56 3.36
CA TRP A 84 -5.29 14.37 3.83
C TRP A 84 -4.70 15.61 4.49
N ASN A 85 -4.90 16.78 3.89
CA ASN A 85 -4.36 18.04 4.42
C ASN A 85 -5.02 18.48 5.75
N SER A 86 -6.21 17.97 6.06
CA SER A 86 -6.91 18.23 7.33
C SER A 86 -6.49 17.32 8.48
N LEU A 87 -5.77 16.23 8.19
CA LEU A 87 -5.43 15.18 9.15
C LEU A 87 -4.21 15.51 10.02
N SER A 88 -4.25 15.02 11.26
CA SER A 88 -3.06 14.94 12.10
C SER A 88 -2.05 13.94 11.54
N ILE A 89 -0.80 13.96 12.00
CA ILE A 89 0.22 13.00 11.54
C ILE A 89 -0.18 11.54 11.83
N LEU A 90 -0.83 11.28 12.96
CA LEU A 90 -1.28 9.94 13.33
C LEU A 90 -2.48 9.49 12.49
N ASP A 91 -3.36 10.42 12.12
CA ASP A 91 -4.49 10.10 11.25
C ASP A 91 -4.03 9.86 9.80
N LYS A 92 -3.00 10.58 9.33
CA LYS A 92 -2.34 10.32 8.05
C LYS A 92 -1.72 8.93 8.02
N GLU A 93 -1.00 8.56 9.08
CA GLU A 93 -0.45 7.21 9.23
C GLU A 93 -1.57 6.16 9.21
N LEU A 94 -2.62 6.37 10.01
CA LEU A 94 -3.76 5.46 10.10
C LEU A 94 -4.39 5.21 8.72
N ILE A 95 -4.68 6.26 7.97
CA ILE A 95 -5.31 6.15 6.64
C ILE A 95 -4.37 5.47 5.65
N LEU A 96 -3.09 5.87 5.58
CA LEU A 96 -2.19 5.24 4.63
C LEU A 96 -1.92 3.78 4.97
N PHE A 97 -1.85 3.43 6.26
CA PHE A 97 -1.63 2.06 6.72
C PHE A 97 -2.85 1.18 6.46
N HIS A 98 -4.07 1.75 6.49
CA HIS A 98 -5.28 1.06 6.05
C HIS A 98 -5.17 0.67 4.57
N GLU A 99 -4.83 1.63 3.70
CA GLU A 99 -4.70 1.35 2.26
C GLU A 99 -3.53 0.40 1.94
N LEU A 100 -2.40 0.52 2.64
CA LEU A 100 -1.29 -0.42 2.54
C LEU A 100 -1.68 -1.81 3.07
N GLY A 101 -2.54 -1.89 4.08
CA GLY A 101 -3.13 -3.14 4.54
C GLY A 101 -3.91 -3.84 3.43
N HIS A 102 -4.69 -3.09 2.65
CA HIS A 102 -5.33 -3.63 1.45
C HIS A 102 -4.29 -4.02 0.38
N CYS A 103 -3.44 -3.10 -0.05
CA CYS A 103 -2.58 -3.25 -1.23
C CYS A 103 -1.39 -4.18 -1.04
N ILE A 104 -0.74 -4.17 0.13
CA ILE A 104 0.49 -4.93 0.41
C ILE A 104 0.19 -6.18 1.20
N LEU A 105 -0.68 -6.09 2.23
CA LEU A 105 -0.95 -7.20 3.14
C LEU A 105 -2.14 -8.07 2.69
N ASN A 106 -2.84 -7.67 1.63
CA ASN A 106 -4.05 -8.35 1.16
C ASN A 106 -5.12 -8.52 2.24
N ARG A 107 -5.25 -7.55 3.14
CA ARG A 107 -6.21 -7.59 4.23
C ARG A 107 -7.58 -7.11 3.76
N GLU A 108 -8.61 -7.80 4.23
CA GLU A 108 -10.00 -7.37 4.11
C GLU A 108 -10.40 -6.52 5.32
N HIS A 109 -11.58 -5.90 5.25
CA HIS A 109 -12.09 -5.13 6.37
C HIS A 109 -12.37 -6.01 7.60
N ILE A 110 -12.07 -5.48 8.79
CA ILE A 110 -12.36 -6.10 10.09
C ILE A 110 -13.16 -5.11 10.94
N ASP A 111 -14.47 -5.36 11.00
CA ASP A 111 -15.43 -4.46 11.66
C ASP A 111 -15.73 -4.84 13.12
N SER A 112 -14.80 -5.59 13.74
CA SER A 112 -14.91 -5.96 15.14
C SER A 112 -14.59 -4.78 16.06
N SER A 113 -15.33 -4.67 17.16
CA SER A 113 -15.13 -3.61 18.15
C SER A 113 -15.38 -4.10 19.58
N ASN A 114 -14.75 -3.44 20.55
CA ASN A 114 -14.99 -3.64 21.97
C ASN A 114 -15.36 -2.30 22.62
N ASN A 115 -16.50 -2.23 23.31
CA ASN A 115 -17.00 -1.00 23.93
C ASN A 115 -16.99 0.21 22.97
N ARG A 116 -17.41 -0.02 21.71
CA ARG A 116 -17.41 0.96 20.60
C ARG A 116 -16.02 1.45 20.16
N ILE A 117 -14.94 0.79 20.57
CA ILE A 117 -13.59 1.03 20.06
C ILE A 117 -13.27 -0.02 19.00
N CYS A 118 -12.86 0.43 17.81
CA CYS A 118 -12.49 -0.48 16.73
C CYS A 118 -11.25 -1.29 17.13
N ASN A 119 -11.23 -2.58 16.84
CA ASN A 119 -10.07 -3.41 17.15
C ASN A 119 -8.99 -3.39 16.07
N SER A 120 -9.34 -2.97 14.84
CA SER A 120 -8.43 -3.01 13.69
C SER A 120 -8.34 -1.67 12.98
N ILE A 121 -7.17 -1.37 12.42
CA ILE A 121 -6.98 -0.30 11.43
C ILE A 121 -7.82 -0.59 10.18
N MET A 122 -8.04 -1.88 9.86
CA MET A 122 -8.79 -2.34 8.69
C MET A 122 -10.32 -2.20 8.87
N ARG A 123 -10.82 -1.30 9.72
CA ARG A 123 -12.27 -1.11 9.87
C ARG A 123 -12.88 -0.42 8.65
N SER A 124 -14.03 -0.90 8.20
CA SER A 124 -14.78 -0.29 7.11
C SER A 124 -15.32 1.10 7.49
N SER A 125 -15.64 1.92 6.50
CA SER A 125 -16.30 3.22 6.68
C SER A 125 -17.70 3.11 7.32
N ASN A 126 -18.36 1.96 7.18
CA ASN A 126 -19.71 1.71 7.70
C ASN A 126 -19.73 1.30 9.19
N THR A 127 -18.56 1.06 9.79
CA THR A 127 -18.49 0.54 11.17
C THR A 127 -18.81 1.63 12.19
N VAL A 128 -19.71 1.31 13.14
CA VAL A 128 -20.11 2.20 14.25
C VAL A 128 -19.14 2.08 15.43
N CYS A 129 -17.84 2.24 15.18
CA CYS A 129 -16.82 2.28 16.23
C CYS A 129 -15.88 3.46 16.04
N ARG A 130 -15.27 3.91 17.14
CA ARG A 130 -14.26 4.96 17.15
C ARG A 130 -12.88 4.32 17.11
N MET A 131 -12.03 4.80 16.20
CA MET A 131 -10.60 4.51 16.28
C MET A 131 -10.03 5.17 17.53
N ASN A 132 -9.33 4.39 18.35
CA ASN A 132 -8.55 4.94 19.46
C ASN A 132 -7.06 4.92 19.10
N TYR A 133 -6.68 5.28 17.88
CA TYR A 133 -5.29 5.26 17.40
C TYR A 133 -4.53 6.47 17.93
N ASN A 134 -3.67 6.26 18.93
CA ASN A 134 -2.88 7.30 19.58
C ASN A 134 -1.53 6.74 20.04
N SER A 135 -0.66 7.56 20.62
CA SER A 135 0.68 7.13 21.05
C SER A 135 0.69 5.92 21.98
N THR A 136 -0.34 5.72 22.80
CA THR A 136 -0.43 4.60 23.76
C THR A 136 -0.92 3.31 23.09
N SER A 137 -1.87 3.41 22.16
CA SER A 137 -2.52 2.25 21.53
C SER A 137 -1.94 1.87 20.17
N ARG A 138 -1.17 2.77 19.53
CA ARG A 138 -0.57 2.62 18.20
C ARG A 138 0.09 1.26 18.04
N LYS A 139 0.94 0.86 19.01
CA LYS A 139 1.64 -0.42 18.96
C LYS A 139 0.68 -1.61 18.81
N ASN A 140 -0.41 -1.64 19.57
CA ASN A 140 -1.35 -2.77 19.55
C ASN A 140 -2.10 -2.86 18.21
N TYR A 141 -2.47 -1.72 17.62
CA TYR A 141 -3.06 -1.68 16.29
C TYR A 141 -2.09 -2.14 15.20
N LEU A 142 -0.82 -1.78 15.31
CA LEU A 142 0.21 -2.24 14.37
C LEU A 142 0.55 -3.71 14.56
N ASP A 143 0.57 -4.21 15.80
CA ASP A 143 0.68 -5.66 16.07
C ASP A 143 -0.47 -6.41 15.38
N GLU A 144 -1.70 -5.91 15.51
CA GLU A 144 -2.87 -6.46 14.85
C GLU A 144 -2.78 -6.37 13.32
N LEU A 145 -2.30 -5.25 12.76
CA LEU A 145 -2.15 -5.06 11.32
C LEU A 145 -1.19 -6.06 10.67
N PHE A 146 -0.17 -6.52 11.41
CA PHE A 146 0.88 -7.40 10.90
C PHE A 146 0.82 -8.85 11.44
N SER A 147 -0.27 -9.26 12.11
CA SER A 147 -0.34 -10.56 12.80
C SER A 147 -0.76 -11.77 11.95
N TYR A 148 -0.73 -11.69 10.62
CA TYR A 148 -1.29 -12.72 9.72
C TYR A 148 -0.22 -13.33 8.80
#